data_AF-A0A151UEH3-F1
#
_entry.id   AF-A0A151UEH3-F1
#
_cell.length_a   1.000
_cell.length_b   1.000
_cell.length_c   1.000
_cell.angle_alpha   90.00
_cell.angle_beta   90.00
_cell.angle_gamma   90.00
#
_symmetry.space_group_name_H-M   'P 1'
#
loop_
_entity.id
_entity.type
_entity.pdbx_description
1 polymer ?
#
loop_
_entity_poly.entity_id
_entity_poly.type
_entity_poly.pdbx_seq_one_letter_code
_entity_poly.pdbx_strand_id
1 'polypeptide(L)'
;MAENQDQIVLSHNRNLKNKDLIAATFKADIYAFGMILLELLTGKVIKNDGFDLVKWVNSVVREEWTVEVFDKTLISQGASEERMMKLLQVALKCVNPSPNDRPSMSQVAVMTNSLKEEEEKSISFDT
;
A
#
# COMPACT_ATOMS: atom_id res chain seq x y z
N MET A 1 11.84 37.83 32.47
CA MET A 1 11.34 37.85 31.07
C MET A 1 11.91 36.71 30.21
N ALA A 2 13.05 36.08 30.57
CA ALA A 2 13.64 34.97 29.81
C ALA A 2 12.94 33.60 29.98
N GLU A 3 12.33 33.33 31.14
CA GLU A 3 11.75 32.01 31.48
C GLU A 3 10.55 31.60 30.61
N ASN A 4 9.85 32.56 29.99
CA ASN A 4 8.70 32.28 29.14
C ASN A 4 9.12 31.83 27.72
N GLN A 5 10.29 32.27 27.25
CA GLN A 5 10.79 31.97 25.92
C GLN A 5 11.21 30.49 25.80
N ASP A 6 11.85 29.95 26.85
CA ASP A 6 12.31 28.56 26.90
C ASP A 6 11.15 27.56 26.91
N GLN A 7 10.04 27.86 27.61
CA GLN A 7 8.84 27.01 27.59
C GLN A 7 8.16 26.96 26.21
N ILE A 8 8.14 28.09 25.49
CA ILE A 8 7.58 28.15 24.14
C ILE A 8 8.41 27.28 23.18
N VAL A 9 9.73 27.35 23.25
CA VAL A 9 10.62 26.53 22.39
C VAL A 9 10.46 25.04 22.71
N LEU A 10 10.41 24.66 23.99
CA LEU A 10 10.22 23.26 24.39
C LEU A 10 8.87 22.69 23.96
N SER A 11 7.80 23.48 24.09
CA SER A 11 6.46 23.06 23.64
C SER A 11 6.40 22.94 22.11
N HIS A 12 7.03 23.85 21.37
CA HIS A 12 7.14 23.77 19.92
C HIS A 12 7.89 22.51 19.47
N ASN A 13 9.04 22.21 20.07
CA ASN A 13 9.82 21.00 19.78
C ASN A 13 9.06 19.71 20.11
N ARG A 14 8.27 19.71 21.19
CA ARG A 14 7.42 18.56 21.55
C ARG A 14 6.31 18.35 20.51
N ASN A 15 5.68 19.42 20.03
CA ASN A 15 4.66 19.35 18.98
C ASN A 15 5.24 18.87 17.64
N LEU A 16 6.43 19.34 17.26
CA LEU A 16 7.15 18.85 16.07
C LEU A 16 7.44 17.35 16.19
N LYS A 17 8.03 16.91 17.30
CA LYS A 17 8.30 15.48 17.55
C LYS A 17 7.02 14.64 17.50
N ASN A 18 5.93 15.09 18.14
CA ASN A 18 4.66 14.38 18.08
C ASN A 18 4.11 14.26 16.66
N LYS A 19 4.23 15.33 15.86
CA LYS A 19 3.81 15.33 14.45
C LYS A 19 4.63 14.34 13.63
N ASP A 20 5.94 14.27 13.84
CA ASP A 20 6.83 13.34 13.13
C ASP A 20 6.54 11.89 13.53
N LEU A 21 6.30 11.61 14.81
CA LEU A 21 5.87 10.29 15.29
C LEU A 21 4.55 9.86 14.66
N ILE A 22 3.54 10.75 14.64
CA ILE A 22 2.25 10.47 14.01
C ILE A 22 2.42 10.17 12.52
N ALA A 23 3.22 10.97 11.81
CA ALA A 23 3.52 10.74 10.41
C ALA A 23 4.20 9.38 10.18
N ALA A 24 5.18 9.02 11.02
CA ALA A 24 5.85 7.73 10.94
C ALA A 24 4.87 6.56 11.15
N THR A 25 3.98 6.65 12.13
CA THR A 25 2.93 5.64 12.37
C THR A 25 2.02 5.49 11.17
N PHE A 26 1.51 6.59 10.59
CA PHE A 26 0.67 6.50 9.39
C PHE A 26 1.40 5.85 8.22
N LYS A 27 2.69 6.17 8.01
CA LYS A 27 3.48 5.53 6.97
C LYS A 27 3.71 4.04 7.24
N ALA A 28 3.81 3.62 8.49
CA ALA A 28 3.89 2.22 8.88
C ALA A 28 2.56 1.49 8.62
N ASP A 29 1.42 2.11 8.94
CA ASP A 29 0.09 1.55 8.65
C ASP A 29 -0.13 1.36 7.14
N ILE A 30 0.30 2.33 6.32
CA ILE A 30 0.24 2.22 4.85
C ILE A 30 1.09 1.04 4.36
N TYR A 31 2.27 0.83 4.94
CA TYR A 31 3.12 -0.31 4.60
C TYR A 31 2.43 -1.63 4.96
N ALA A 32 1.90 -1.74 6.17
CA ALA A 32 1.18 -2.94 6.62
C ALA A 32 -0.05 -3.22 5.74
N PHE A 33 -0.78 -2.19 5.32
CA PHE A 33 -1.88 -2.32 4.36
C PHE A 33 -1.38 -2.88 3.00
N GLY A 34 -0.28 -2.34 2.48
CA GLY A 34 0.33 -2.87 1.25
C GLY A 34 0.72 -4.34 1.36
N MET A 35 1.25 -4.76 2.52
CA MET A 35 1.57 -6.16 2.80
C MET A 35 0.33 -7.06 2.75
N ILE A 36 -0.78 -6.61 3.34
CA ILE A 36 -2.06 -7.35 3.31
C ILE A 36 -2.56 -7.50 1.86
N LEU A 37 -2.44 -6.46 1.03
CA LEU A 37 -2.80 -6.56 -0.38
C LEU A 37 -1.94 -7.58 -1.13
N LEU A 38 -0.63 -7.63 -0.86
CA LEU A 38 0.26 -8.63 -1.47
C LEU A 38 -0.11 -10.05 -1.02
N GLU A 39 -0.40 -10.26 0.26
CA GLU A 39 -0.85 -11.56 0.78
C GLU A 39 -2.15 -12.01 0.09
N LEU A 40 -3.14 -11.12 -0.03
CA LEU A 40 -4.40 -11.37 -0.73
C LEU A 40 -4.19 -11.75 -2.20
N LEU A 41 -3.38 -10.97 -2.92
CA LEU A 41 -3.17 -11.19 -4.36
C LEU A 41 -2.38 -12.47 -4.66
N THR A 42 -1.48 -12.87 -3.76
CA THR A 42 -0.56 -14.00 -3.99
C THR A 42 -1.00 -15.29 -3.31
N GLY A 43 -1.93 -15.21 -2.35
CA GLY A 43 -2.31 -16.34 -1.48
C GLY A 43 -1.17 -16.79 -0.54
N LYS A 44 -0.08 -16.01 -0.44
CA LYS A 44 1.10 -16.35 0.36
C LYS A 44 1.08 -15.60 1.68
N VAL A 45 1.06 -16.36 2.77
CA VAL A 45 1.17 -15.82 4.13
C VAL A 45 2.53 -15.15 4.32
N ILE A 46 2.51 -13.97 4.94
CA ILE A 46 3.71 -13.28 5.41
C ILE A 46 4.42 -14.14 6.47
N LYS A 47 5.52 -14.78 6.09
CA LYS A 47 6.44 -15.47 7.03
C LYS A 47 7.69 -14.61 7.21
N ASN A 48 8.23 -14.58 8.44
CA ASN A 48 9.41 -13.79 8.83
C ASN A 48 9.33 -12.32 8.36
N ASP A 49 8.88 -11.43 9.25
CA ASP A 49 8.92 -9.95 9.15
C ASP A 49 8.38 -9.27 7.86
N GLY A 50 7.85 -10.03 6.89
CA GLY A 50 7.33 -9.49 5.62
C GLY A 50 8.40 -9.17 4.57
N PHE A 51 9.67 -9.15 4.95
CA PHE A 51 10.76 -8.76 4.06
C PHE A 51 10.96 -9.75 2.91
N ASP A 52 10.72 -11.03 3.17
CA ASP A 52 10.86 -12.09 2.16
C ASP A 52 9.82 -11.96 1.04
N LEU A 53 8.56 -11.66 1.40
CA LEU A 53 7.48 -11.48 0.43
C LEU A 53 7.73 -10.23 -0.44
N VAL A 54 8.09 -9.09 0.16
CA VAL A 54 8.35 -7.86 -0.62
C VAL A 54 9.53 -8.03 -1.56
N LYS A 55 10.60 -8.70 -1.12
CA LYS A 55 11.75 -9.00 -1.98
C LYS A 55 11.37 -9.91 -3.13
N TRP A 56 10.64 -10.98 -2.84
CA TRP A 56 10.19 -11.94 -3.84
C TRP A 56 9.28 -11.29 -4.88
N VAL A 57 8.28 -10.51 -4.46
CA VAL A 57 7.41 -9.79 -5.41
C VAL A 57 8.23 -8.84 -6.27
N ASN A 58 9.15 -8.07 -5.67
CA ASN A 58 10.02 -7.16 -6.43
C ASN A 58 10.97 -7.86 -7.39
N SER A 59 11.44 -9.09 -7.11
CA SER A 59 12.25 -9.85 -8.06
C SER A 59 11.43 -10.33 -9.23
N VAL A 60 10.22 -10.85 -9.00
CA VAL A 60 9.36 -11.33 -10.09
C VAL A 60 8.89 -10.18 -10.98
N VAL A 61 8.59 -9.02 -10.39
CA VAL A 61 8.22 -7.80 -11.14
C VAL A 61 9.32 -7.32 -12.11
N ARG A 62 10.59 -7.62 -11.83
CA ARG A 62 11.72 -7.22 -12.71
C ARG A 62 12.01 -8.22 -13.83
N GLU A 63 11.58 -9.47 -13.69
CA GLU A 63 11.97 -10.59 -14.56
C GLU A 63 10.91 -10.97 -15.60
N GLU A 64 9.96 -10.06 -15.89
CA GLU A 64 8.73 -10.22 -16.69
C GLU A 64 7.52 -10.63 -15.84
N TRP A 65 6.50 -9.78 -15.89
CA TRP A 65 5.28 -9.90 -15.09
C TRP A 65 4.44 -11.08 -15.58
N THR A 66 4.56 -12.23 -14.92
CA THR A 66 3.70 -13.38 -15.19
C THR A 66 2.55 -13.43 -14.18
N VAL A 67 1.33 -13.61 -14.68
CA VAL A 67 0.10 -13.91 -13.90
C VAL A 67 0.27 -15.03 -12.87
N GLU A 68 1.33 -15.82 -12.99
CA GLU A 68 1.75 -16.87 -12.05
C GLU A 68 2.01 -16.38 -10.62
N VAL A 69 2.21 -15.08 -10.41
CA VAL A 69 2.32 -14.49 -9.06
C VAL A 69 0.99 -14.51 -8.32
N PHE A 70 -0.12 -14.44 -9.05
CA PHE A 70 -1.45 -14.35 -8.47
C PHE A 70 -1.92 -15.70 -7.94
N ASP A 71 -2.70 -15.64 -6.88
CA ASP A 71 -3.42 -16.80 -6.38
C ASP A 71 -4.34 -17.35 -7.48
N LYS A 72 -4.10 -18.61 -7.86
CA LYS A 72 -4.87 -19.30 -8.89
C LYS A 72 -6.34 -19.42 -8.51
N THR A 73 -6.67 -19.41 -7.22
CA THR A 73 -8.06 -19.42 -6.77
C THR A 73 -8.79 -18.13 -7.17
N LEU A 74 -8.13 -16.96 -7.14
CA LEU A 74 -8.72 -15.71 -7.62
C LEU A 74 -9.03 -15.76 -9.11
N ILE A 75 -8.08 -16.24 -9.91
CA ILE A 75 -8.27 -16.43 -11.36
C ILE A 75 -9.44 -17.38 -11.62
N SER A 76 -9.50 -18.50 -10.90
CA SER A 76 -10.58 -19.49 -11.07
C SER A 76 -11.97 -18.97 -10.69
N GLN A 77 -12.03 -17.96 -9.82
CA GLN A 77 -13.28 -17.31 -9.40
C GLN A 77 -13.68 -16.15 -10.32
N GLY A 78 -12.95 -15.92 -11.41
CA GLY A 78 -13.25 -14.89 -12.40
C GLY A 78 -12.73 -13.50 -12.04
N ALA A 79 -11.74 -13.40 -11.15
CA ALA A 79 -11.08 -12.11 -10.90
C ALA A 79 -10.37 -11.62 -12.17
N SER A 80 -10.62 -10.36 -12.54
CA SER A 80 -9.95 -9.74 -13.69
C SER A 80 -8.44 -9.61 -13.44
N GLU A 81 -7.64 -10.22 -14.32
CA GLU A 81 -6.18 -10.13 -14.28
C GLU A 81 -5.69 -8.68 -14.36
N GLU A 82 -6.33 -7.86 -15.19
CA GLU A 82 -6.02 -6.42 -15.29
C GLU A 82 -6.24 -5.70 -13.96
N ARG A 83 -7.35 -5.99 -13.25
CA ARG A 83 -7.63 -5.39 -11.94
C ARG A 83 -6.68 -5.88 -10.87
N MET A 84 -6.35 -7.18 -10.86
CA MET A 84 -5.34 -7.74 -9.95
C MET A 84 -3.97 -7.08 -10.18
N MET A 85 -3.62 -6.86 -11.44
CA MET A 85 -2.40 -6.20 -11.87
C MET A 85 -2.34 -4.72 -11.41
N LYS A 86 -3.42 -3.96 -11.59
CA LYS A 86 -3.51 -2.59 -11.06
C LYS A 86 -3.46 -2.55 -9.53
N LEU A 87 -4.13 -3.48 -8.84
CA LEU A 87 -4.10 -3.57 -7.38
C LEU A 87 -2.70 -3.94 -6.85
N LEU A 88 -1.97 -4.80 -7.57
CA LEU A 88 -0.57 -5.13 -7.27
C LEU A 88 0.32 -3.88 -7.34
N GLN A 89 0.12 -3.00 -8.33
CA GLN A 89 0.86 -1.74 -8.40
C GLN A 89 0.56 -0.82 -7.20
N VAL A 90 -0.69 -0.78 -6.72
CA VAL A 90 -1.04 -0.04 -5.51
C VAL A 90 -0.31 -0.63 -4.30
N ALA A 91 -0.31 -1.96 -4.15
CA ALA A 91 0.38 -2.66 -3.07
C ALA A 91 1.89 -2.34 -3.07
N LEU A 92 2.54 -2.41 -4.24
CA LEU A 92 3.97 -2.08 -4.40
C LEU A 92 4.31 -0.65 -3.99
N LYS A 93 3.45 0.33 -4.33
CA LYS A 93 3.61 1.72 -3.86
C LYS A 93 3.48 1.84 -2.34
N CYS A 94 2.55 1.10 -1.74
CA CYS A 94 2.34 1.10 -0.29
C CYS A 94 3.53 0.50 0.47
N VAL A 95 4.14 -0.57 -0.05
CA VAL A 95 5.31 -1.23 0.58
C VAL A 95 6.66 -0.63 0.21
N ASN A 96 6.68 0.61 -0.34
CA ASN A 96 7.93 1.26 -0.72
C ASN A 96 8.89 1.34 0.51
N PRO A 97 10.16 0.94 0.37
CA PRO A 97 11.15 1.05 1.45
C PRO A 97 11.29 2.47 1.99
N SER A 98 11.14 3.48 1.13
CA SER A 98 11.11 4.89 1.49
C SER A 98 9.72 5.30 1.98
N PRO A 99 9.54 5.67 3.26
CA PRO A 99 8.24 6.10 3.80
C PRO A 99 7.66 7.31 3.09
N ASN A 100 8.51 8.20 2.58
CA ASN A 100 8.09 9.42 1.89
C ASN A 100 7.42 9.12 0.54
N ASP A 101 7.85 8.04 -0.12
CA ASP A 101 7.32 7.64 -1.43
C ASP A 101 6.03 6.81 -1.31
N ARG A 102 5.64 6.41 -0.09
CA ARG A 102 4.35 5.76 0.15
C ARG A 102 3.21 6.77 -0.03
N PRO A 103 2.14 6.43 -0.77
CA PRO A 103 0.98 7.29 -0.93
C PRO A 103 0.27 7.53 0.41
N SER A 104 -0.52 8.60 0.52
CA SER A 104 -1.45 8.75 1.65
C SER A 104 -2.57 7.72 1.57
N MET A 105 -3.19 7.38 2.70
CA MET A 105 -4.32 6.43 2.69
C MET A 105 -5.51 6.96 1.86
N SER A 106 -5.69 8.27 1.76
CA SER A 106 -6.68 8.88 0.85
C SER A 106 -6.36 8.63 -0.62
N GLN A 107 -5.09 8.73 -1.02
CA GLN A 107 -4.65 8.40 -2.38
C GLN A 107 -4.83 6.90 -2.65
N VAL A 108 -4.51 6.03 -1.68
CA VAL A 108 -4.73 4.59 -1.79
C VAL A 108 -6.21 4.29 -2.01
N ALA A 109 -7.11 4.89 -1.22
CA ALA A 109 -8.55 4.71 -1.36
C ALA A 109 -9.05 5.11 -2.76
N VAL A 110 -8.60 6.25 -3.29
CA VAL A 110 -8.91 6.68 -4.67
C VAL A 110 -8.43 5.65 -5.67
N MET A 111 -7.14 5.24 -5.60
CA MET A 111 -6.58 4.25 -6.51
C MET A 111 -7.36 2.93 -6.49
N THR A 112 -7.76 2.45 -5.30
CA THR A 112 -8.52 1.20 -5.16
C THR A 112 -9.98 1.32 -5.63
N ASN A 113 -10.62 2.47 -5.43
CA ASN A 113 -12.01 2.68 -5.84
C ASN A 113 -12.13 2.79 -7.36
N SER A 114 -11.17 3.43 -8.03
CA SER A 114 -11.14 3.49 -9.50
C SER A 114 -11.07 2.11 -10.16
N LEU A 115 -10.58 1.08 -9.46
CA LEU A 115 -10.59 -0.30 -9.97
C LEU A 115 -12.00 -0.88 -10.00
N LYS A 116 -12.88 -0.50 -9.05
CA LYS A 116 -14.25 -1.01 -8.93
C LYS A 116 -15.19 -0.42 -9.99
N GLU A 117 -15.05 0.87 -10.27
CA GLU A 117 -15.92 1.59 -11.21
C GLU A 117 -15.78 1.08 -12.66
N GLU A 118 -14.66 0.44 -13.00
CA GLU A 118 -14.46 -0.20 -14.29
C GLU A 118 -15.39 -1.42 -14.51
N GLU A 119 -15.83 -2.13 -13.46
CA GLU A 119 -16.75 -3.30 -13.54
C GLU A 119 -18.17 -2.88 -13.95
N GLU A 120 -18.71 -1.84 -13.30
CA GLU A 120 -20.08 -1.37 -13.54
C GLU A 120 -20.24 -0.77 -14.94
N LYS A 121 -19.17 -0.16 -15.46
CA LYS A 121 -19.15 0.40 -16.81
C LYS A 121 -19.08 -0.70 -17.87
N SER A 122 -18.30 -1.76 -17.66
CA SER A 122 -18.26 -2.91 -18.57
C SER A 122 -19.57 -3.69 -18.64
N ILE A 123 -20.35 -3.76 -17.56
CA ILE A 123 -21.67 -4.43 -17.56
C ILE A 123 -22.71 -3.61 -18.34
N SER A 124 -22.53 -2.28 -18.44
CA SER A 124 -23.48 -1.39 -19.11
C SER A 124 -23.40 -1.37 -20.64
N PHE A 125 -22.38 -1.97 -21.26
CA PHE A 125 -22.23 -2.02 -22.72
C PHE A 125 -22.73 -3.33 -23.35
N ASP A 126 -23.16 -4.30 -22.54
CA ASP A 126 -23.70 -5.59 -23.00
C ASP A 126 -25.24 -5.69 -22.90
N THR A 127 -25.96 -4.56 -22.80
CA THR A 127 -27.44 -4.50 -22.91
C THR A 127 -27.86 -3.55 -24.02
#